data_AF-A0A227KQK6-F1
#
_entry.id   AF-A0A227KQK6-F1
#
_cell.length_a   1.000
_cell.length_b   1.000
_cell.length_c   1.000
_cell.angle_alpha   90.00
_cell.angle_beta   90.00
_cell.angle_gamma   90.00
#
_symmetry.space_group_name_H-M   'P 1'
#
loop_
_entity.id
_entity.type
_entity.pdbx_description
1 polymer ?
#
loop_
_entity_poly.entity_id
_entity_poly.type
_entity_poly.pdbx_seq_one_letter_code
_entity_poly.pdbx_strand_id
1 'polypeptide(L)'
;MQALANEVIRVRINEQLKHEANEVLESIGLTMSDAIRIFLKRVVDEKALPFVLKMPRHLDASQMSKEEFDSRMERSFRDIEEGRVLSMEEVFAKLKERTGK
;
A
#
# COMPACT_ATOMS: atom_id res chain seq x y z
N MET A 1 -33.76 5.61 21.52
CA MET A 1 -32.53 6.33 21.09
C MET A 1 -31.36 5.64 21.75
N GLN A 2 -30.53 4.92 21.00
CA GLN A 2 -29.26 4.43 21.54
C GLN A 2 -28.37 5.65 21.76
N ALA A 3 -27.90 5.85 22.99
CA ALA A 3 -26.81 6.79 23.23
C ALA A 3 -25.63 6.35 22.35
N LEU A 4 -25.05 7.28 21.60
CA LEU A 4 -23.79 7.02 20.89
C LEU A 4 -22.76 6.66 21.97
N ALA A 5 -22.41 5.38 22.05
CA ALA A 5 -21.39 4.92 22.97
C ALA A 5 -20.06 5.53 22.55
N ASN A 6 -19.44 6.30 23.46
CA ASN A 6 -18.12 6.85 23.25
C ASN A 6 -17.09 5.77 23.57
N GLU A 7 -16.22 5.48 22.62
CA GLU A 7 -15.11 4.53 22.78
C GLU A 7 -13.77 5.25 22.71
N VAL A 8 -12.78 4.74 23.45
CA VAL A 8 -11.44 5.35 23.54
C VAL A 8 -10.43 4.53 22.75
N ILE A 9 -9.75 5.19 21.81
CA ILE A 9 -8.65 4.59 21.05
C ILE A 9 -7.33 4.85 21.79
N ARG A 10 -6.59 3.78 22.11
CA ARG A 10 -5.24 3.85 22.68
C ARG A 10 -4.24 3.24 21.70
N VAL A 11 -3.24 4.02 21.28
CA VAL A 11 -2.24 3.60 20.28
C VAL A 11 -0.85 3.86 20.83
N ARG A 12 0.06 2.88 20.66
CA ARG A 12 1.48 3.06 20.94
C ARG A 12 2.12 3.81 19.77
N ILE A 13 2.85 4.87 20.08
CA ILE A 13 3.53 5.71 19.09
C ILE A 13 4.90 6.11 19.65
N ASN A 14 5.85 6.40 18.75
CA ASN A 14 7.11 7.03 19.13
C ASN A 14 6.85 8.45 19.66
N GLU A 15 7.57 8.85 20.71
CA GLU A 15 7.37 10.14 21.38
C GLU A 15 7.67 11.34 20.46
N GLN A 16 8.79 11.28 19.72
CA GLN A 16 9.18 12.33 18.79
C GLN A 16 8.14 12.49 17.68
N LEU A 17 7.67 11.39 17.10
CA LEU A 17 6.62 11.40 16.08
C LEU A 17 5.32 12.02 16.62
N LYS A 18 4.95 11.72 17.87
CA LYS A 18 3.76 12.31 18.50
C LYS A 18 3.90 13.83 18.63
N HIS A 19 5.08 14.31 19.03
CA HIS A 19 5.35 15.74 19.18
C HIS A 19 5.26 16.47 17.83
N GLU A 20 6.00 16.00 16.83
CA GLU A 20 6.04 16.60 15.49
C GLU A 20 4.64 16.64 14.85
N ALA A 21 3.90 15.53 14.93
CA ALA A 21 2.54 15.48 14.41
C ALA A 21 1.62 16.47 15.13
N ASN A 22 1.79 16.68 16.44
CA ASN A 22 0.96 17.61 17.19
C ASN A 22 1.25 19.07 16.79
N GLU A 23 2.52 19.45 16.61
CA GLU A 23 2.90 20.80 16.14
C GLU A 23 2.28 21.10 14.76
N VAL A 24 2.36 20.15 13.83
CA VAL A 24 1.76 20.30 12.50
C VAL A 24 0.24 20.46 12.59
N LEU A 25 -0.44 19.63 13.39
CA LEU A 25 -1.89 19.70 13.54
C LEU A 25 -2.35 21.01 14.21
N GLU A 26 -1.65 21.46 15.24
CA GLU A 26 -1.94 22.73 15.92
C GLU A 26 -1.76 23.93 14.98
N SER A 27 -0.79 23.89 14.07
CA SER A 27 -0.58 24.94 13.07
C SER A 27 -1.78 25.16 12.13
N ILE A 28 -2.65 24.14 12.00
CA ILE A 28 -3.89 24.20 11.21
C ILE A 28 -5.16 24.15 12.10
N GLY A 29 -5.01 24.36 13.42
CA GLY A 29 -6.12 24.43 14.36
C GLY A 29 -6.81 23.10 14.67
N LEU A 30 -6.11 21.97 14.51
CA LEU A 30 -6.62 20.64 14.81
C LEU A 30 -5.91 20.02 16.01
N THR A 31 -6.66 19.28 16.81
CA THR A 31 -6.06 18.39 17.81
C THR A 31 -5.74 17.02 17.19
N MET A 32 -4.86 16.25 17.84
CA MET A 32 -4.63 14.84 17.49
C MET A 32 -5.94 14.03 17.40
N SER A 33 -6.88 14.30 18.29
CA SER A 33 -8.17 13.61 18.32
C SER A 33 -9.04 13.98 17.12
N ASP A 34 -8.99 15.23 16.66
CA ASP A 34 -9.71 15.66 15.45
C ASP A 34 -9.15 14.98 14.21
N ALA A 35 -7.82 14.94 14.08
CA ALA A 35 -7.15 14.27 12.98
C ALA A 35 -7.51 12.78 12.90
N ILE A 36 -7.49 12.06 14.03
CA ILE A 36 -7.88 10.65 14.09
C ILE A 36 -9.35 10.45 13.71
N ARG A 37 -10.26 11.31 14.21
CA ARG A 37 -11.69 11.25 13.84
C ARG A 37 -11.91 11.48 12.35
N ILE A 38 -11.25 12.48 11.77
CA ILE A 38 -11.33 12.79 10.33
C ILE A 38 -10.80 11.62 9.51
N PHE A 39 -9.64 11.07 9.89
CA PHE A 39 -9.04 9.90 9.23
C PHE A 39 -10.00 8.70 9.21
N LEU A 40 -10.54 8.32 10.37
CA LEU A 40 -11.46 7.18 10.47
C LEU A 40 -12.75 7.41 9.69
N LYS A 41 -13.28 8.65 9.68
CA LYS A 41 -14.45 8.98 8.87
C LYS A 41 -14.17 8.79 7.38
N ARG A 42 -13.00 9.24 6.90
CA ARG A 42 -12.59 9.00 5.51
C ARG A 42 -12.44 7.53 5.17
N VAL A 43 -11.87 6.73 6.08
CA VAL A 43 -11.81 5.27 5.89
C VAL A 43 -13.19 4.65 5.72
N VAL A 44 -14.17 5.08 6.52
CA VAL A 44 -15.55 4.58 6.45
C VAL A 44 -16.24 5.01 5.16
N ASP A 45 -16.06 6.26 4.74
CA ASP A 45 -16.70 6.85 3.56
C ASP A 45 -16.11 6.27 2.26
N GLU A 46 -14.79 6.12 2.19
CA GLU A 46 -14.07 5.66 0.98
C GLU A 46 -13.93 4.13 0.91
N LYS A 47 -14.21 3.41 2.00
CA LYS A 47 -13.97 1.96 2.13
C LYS A 47 -12.53 1.56 1.79
N ALA A 48 -11.60 2.48 1.99
CA ALA A 48 -10.19 2.36 1.68
C ALA A 48 -9.36 3.23 2.63
N LEU A 49 -8.03 3.10 2.60
CA LEU A 49 -7.17 4.06 3.29
C LEU A 49 -7.20 5.40 2.52
N PRO A 50 -7.37 6.53 3.22
CA PRO A 50 -7.51 7.85 2.61
C PRO A 50 -6.16 8.47 2.21
N PHE A 51 -5.26 7.62 1.72
CA PHE A 51 -4.00 7.97 1.07
C PHE A 51 -3.51 6.79 0.26
N VAL A 52 -2.77 7.06 -0.81
CA VAL A 52 -2.18 6.02 -1.64
C VAL A 52 -1.04 5.35 -0.89
N LEU A 53 -1.16 4.05 -0.64
CA LEU A 53 -0.05 3.24 -0.17
C LEU A 53 0.96 3.05 -1.31
N LYS A 54 2.02 3.85 -1.31
CA LYS A 54 3.16 3.63 -2.19
C LYS A 54 4.01 2.52 -1.60
N MET A 55 3.83 1.31 -2.10
CA MET A 55 4.83 0.27 -1.90
C MET A 55 6.13 0.71 -2.60
N PRO A 56 7.32 0.52 -2.00
CA PRO A 56 8.58 0.71 -2.72
C PRO A 56 8.58 -0.22 -3.95
N ARG A 57 8.43 0.40 -5.13
CA ARG A 57 8.36 -0.19 -6.49
C ARG A 57 8.34 -1.72 -6.52
N HIS A 58 7.15 -2.28 -6.53
CA HIS A 58 6.94 -3.61 -7.11
C HIS A 58 6.36 -3.43 -8.50
N LEU A 59 6.76 -4.29 -9.43
CA LEU A 59 6.43 -4.20 -10.85
C LEU A 59 4.92 -4.10 -11.08
N ASP A 60 4.44 -2.91 -11.40
CA ASP A 60 3.09 -2.67 -11.91
C ASP A 60 3.19 -2.46 -13.42
N ALA A 61 2.68 -3.42 -14.20
CA ALA A 61 2.68 -3.34 -15.65
C ALA A 61 1.86 -2.16 -16.18
N SER A 62 0.88 -1.66 -15.40
CA SER A 62 0.08 -0.48 -15.79
C SER A 62 0.85 0.83 -15.73
N GLN A 63 2.01 0.83 -15.05
CA GLN A 63 2.90 1.99 -14.93
C GLN A 63 4.07 1.94 -15.92
N MET A 64 4.13 0.91 -16.76
CA MET A 64 5.17 0.76 -17.78
C MET A 64 4.86 1.58 -19.03
N SER A 65 5.89 2.12 -19.69
CA SER A 65 5.72 2.69 -21.03
C SER A 65 5.40 1.59 -22.05
N LYS A 66 4.81 1.97 -23.18
CA LYS A 66 4.53 1.03 -24.27
C LYS A 66 5.82 0.35 -24.76
N GLU A 67 6.89 1.12 -24.91
CA GLU A 67 8.20 0.64 -25.36
C GLU A 67 8.81 -0.36 -24.38
N GLU A 68 8.67 -0.10 -23.07
CA GLU A 68 9.16 -1.02 -22.03
C GLU A 68 8.37 -2.32 -22.02
N PHE A 69 7.06 -2.25 -22.24
CA PHE A 69 6.18 -3.42 -22.32
C PHE A 69 6.50 -4.26 -23.56
N ASP A 70 6.54 -3.63 -24.74
CA ASP A 70 6.84 -4.29 -26.01
C ASP A 70 8.21 -4.98 -25.96
N SER A 71 9.25 -4.29 -25.46
CA SER A 71 10.58 -4.87 -25.26
C SER A 71 10.60 -6.09 -24.34
N ARG A 72 9.70 -6.15 -23.34
CA ARG A 72 9.58 -7.32 -22.46
C ARG A 72 8.87 -8.46 -23.14
N MET A 73 7.78 -8.18 -23.85
CA MET A 73 7.04 -9.19 -24.60
C MET A 73 7.93 -9.84 -25.67
N GLU A 74 8.72 -9.06 -26.40
CA GLU A 74 9.71 -9.59 -27.36
C GLU A 74 10.75 -10.51 -26.71
N ARG A 75 11.24 -10.15 -25.51
CA ARG A 75 12.13 -11.05 -24.75
C ARG A 75 11.42 -12.33 -24.36
N SER A 76 10.17 -12.27 -23.89
CA SER A 76 9.39 -13.46 -23.54
C SER A 76 9.11 -14.36 -24.74
N PHE A 77 8.86 -13.80 -25.94
CA PHE A 77 8.72 -14.61 -27.16
C PHE A 77 10.00 -15.36 -27.50
N ARG A 78 11.16 -14.70 -27.45
CA ARG A 78 12.46 -15.38 -27.65
C ARG A 78 12.73 -16.45 -26.60
N ASP A 79 12.39 -16.19 -25.34
CA ASP A 79 12.53 -17.19 -24.28
C ASP A 79 11.69 -18.45 -24.56
N ILE A 80 10.49 -18.31 -25.14
CA ILE A 80 9.66 -19.44 -25.56
C ILE A 80 10.30 -20.21 -26.72
N GLU A 81 10.77 -19.50 -27.75
CA GLU A 81 11.42 -20.12 -28.92
C GLU A 81 12.70 -20.88 -28.54
N GLU A 82 13.47 -20.34 -27.61
CA GLU A 82 14.72 -20.93 -27.14
C GLU A 82 14.51 -21.91 -25.98
N GLY A 83 13.26 -22.25 -25.64
CA GLY A 83 12.90 -23.23 -24.62
C GLY A 83 13.23 -22.80 -23.18
N ARG A 84 13.52 -21.52 -22.94
CA ARG A 84 13.74 -20.92 -21.62
C ARG A 84 12.43 -20.64 -20.90
N VAL A 85 11.60 -21.68 -20.80
CA VAL A 85 10.32 -21.67 -20.08
C VAL A 85 10.45 -22.47 -18.79
N LEU A 86 9.63 -22.13 -17.81
CA LEU A 86 9.50 -22.89 -16.57
C LEU A 86 8.14 -23.58 -16.57
N SER A 87 8.06 -24.77 -15.99
CA SER A 87 6.78 -25.40 -15.74
C SER A 87 5.99 -24.60 -14.70
N MET A 88 4.66 -24.75 -14.71
CA MET A 88 3.80 -24.04 -13.76
C MET A 88 4.16 -24.37 -12.30
N GLU A 89 4.56 -25.61 -12.02
CA GLU A 89 4.97 -26.05 -10.69
C GLU A 89 6.24 -25.35 -10.22
N GLU A 90 7.25 -25.25 -11.08
CA GLU A 90 8.49 -24.53 -10.79
C GLU A 90 8.27 -23.02 -10.61
N VAL A 91 7.34 -22.45 -11.38
CA VAL A 91 6.93 -21.04 -11.23
C VAL A 91 6.34 -20.81 -9.85
N PHE A 92 5.40 -21.64 -9.41
CA PHE A 92 4.79 -21.49 -8.10
C PHE A 92 5.78 -21.72 -6.95
N ALA A 93 6.68 -22.69 -7.09
CA ALA A 93 7.73 -22.94 -6.10
C ALA A 93 8.65 -21.70 -5.93
N LYS A 94 9.13 -21.12 -7.03
CA LYS A 94 9.98 -19.91 -6.99
C LYS A 94 9.24 -18.68 -6.48
N LEU A 95 7.96 -18.52 -6.81
CA LEU A 95 7.16 -17.42 -6.28
C LEU A 95 7.02 -17.54 -4.76
N LYS A 96 6.72 -18.73 -4.26
CA LYS A 96 6.60 -19.04 -2.83
C LYS A 96 7.88 -18.70 -2.06
N GLU A 97 9.05 -19.09 -2.60
CA GLU A 97 10.36 -18.77 -2.04
C GLU A 97 10.63 -17.26 -1.99
N ARG A 98 10.23 -16.51 -3.04
CA ARG A 98 10.48 -15.07 -3.14
C ARG A 98 9.53 -14.22 -2.30
N THR A 99 8.27 -14.64 -2.12
CA THR A 99 7.25 -13.87 -1.39
C THR A 99 7.08 -14.29 0.07
N GLY A 100 7.77 -15.34 0.53
CA GLY A 100 7.74 -15.77 1.94
C GLY A 100 6.36 -16.19 2.46
N LYS A 101 5.44 -16.52 1.55
CA LYS A 101 4.10 -17.07 1.80
C LYS A 101 3.94 -18.32 0.97
#